data_AF-A0A1J5HXN4-F1
#
_entry.id   AF-A0A1J5HXN4-F1
#
_cell.length_a   1.000
_cell.length_b   1.000
_cell.length_c   1.000
_cell.angle_alpha   90.00
_cell.angle_beta   90.00
_cell.angle_gamma   90.00
#
_symmetry.space_group_name_H-M   'P 1'
#
loop_
_entity.id
_entity.type
_entity.pdbx_description
1 polymer ?
#
loop_
_entity_poly.entity_id
_entity_poly.type
_entity_poly.pdbx_seq_one_letter_code
_entity_poly.pdbx_strand_id
1 'polypeptide(L)'
;MRGIRINHLIFVSHKIMGKVKPRILGLEDVEKKQKQEQKQKASEKKLNKQKKSPVGVGLDRPVSVGRDQSVSIEHAQPMSDTAPKKEKKQPTKKKTVRRRGEKYQKVKQMVDKNKRYSLKEASALIKKLKTAKFDEAVELHLNVEKVGLKGEIDLPYSTGKIIKVAVVDDALLAKIEAGKLDFDILVSHPSFMPKLARFAKILGPKGLMPNPKNGTISTTPEEVVKKFAKGVLRWKTEPKFPLIHQMIGRVSLSEKQIEENAAAFLSAVGKQKIQKVVIKLTMSPGIKIDLEKLG
;
A
#
# COMPACT_ATOMS: atom_id res chain seq x y z
N MET A 1 -18.42 -39.05 43.33
CA MET A 1 -19.33 -37.91 43.61
C MET A 1 -18.44 -36.73 44.02
N ARG A 2 -18.62 -35.52 43.43
CA ARG A 2 -17.77 -34.30 43.61
C ARG A 2 -16.31 -34.46 43.10
N GLY A 3 -15.69 -33.45 42.49
CA GLY A 3 -16.19 -32.15 42.07
C GLY A 3 -15.09 -31.33 41.36
N ILE A 4 -15.43 -30.75 40.21
CA ILE A 4 -14.59 -29.94 39.32
C ILE A 4 -13.84 -28.81 40.08
N ARG A 5 -12.55 -28.59 39.74
CA ARG A 5 -11.91 -27.27 39.87
C ARG A 5 -11.14 -26.90 38.61
N ILE A 6 -11.75 -26.01 37.82
CA ILE A 6 -11.12 -25.29 36.72
C ILE A 6 -10.21 -24.23 37.34
N ASN A 7 -8.89 -24.40 37.26
CA ASN A 7 -7.95 -23.34 37.63
C ASN A 7 -7.54 -22.53 36.40
N HIS A 8 -7.95 -21.27 36.44
CA HIS A 8 -7.74 -20.24 35.45
C HIS A 8 -6.26 -19.86 35.36
N LEU A 9 -5.56 -20.23 34.28
CA LEU A 9 -4.19 -19.77 34.04
C LEU A 9 -4.16 -18.69 32.95
N ILE A 10 -3.73 -17.52 33.40
CA ILE A 10 -3.76 -16.22 32.71
C ILE A 10 -2.87 -16.21 31.46
N PHE A 11 -3.42 -15.84 30.31
CA PHE A 11 -2.66 -15.65 29.06
C PHE A 11 -2.50 -14.15 28.73
N VAL A 12 -1.56 -13.47 29.41
CA VAL A 12 -1.12 -12.13 29.01
C VAL A 12 -0.20 -12.25 27.79
N SER A 13 -0.79 -12.19 26.60
CA SER A 13 -0.03 -12.19 25.34
C SER A 13 0.40 -10.77 24.97
N HIS A 14 1.61 -10.38 25.38
CA HIS A 14 2.26 -9.15 24.90
C HIS A 14 3.35 -9.47 23.85
N LYS A 15 3.16 -8.86 22.66
CA LYS A 15 4.21 -8.40 21.72
C LYS A 15 4.89 -9.42 20.75
N ILE A 16 5.21 -8.89 19.57
CA ILE A 16 6.19 -9.34 18.54
C ILE A 16 5.88 -10.57 17.66
N MET A 17 5.28 -10.27 16.49
CA MET A 17 5.80 -10.61 15.15
C MET A 17 6.57 -11.94 14.97
N GLY A 18 5.85 -13.02 14.63
CA GLY A 18 6.43 -14.28 14.14
C GLY A 18 5.36 -15.23 13.61
N LYS A 19 5.65 -15.97 12.53
CA LYS A 19 4.74 -17.00 12.02
C LYS A 19 4.74 -18.19 12.99
N VAL A 20 3.60 -18.49 13.59
CA VAL A 20 3.42 -19.72 14.37
C VAL A 20 3.44 -20.91 13.41
N LYS A 21 4.45 -21.79 13.55
CA LYS A 21 4.43 -23.16 13.04
C LYS A 21 4.28 -24.10 14.25
N PRO A 22 3.41 -25.13 14.21
CA PRO A 22 3.43 -26.15 15.24
C PRO A 22 4.74 -26.93 15.18
N ARG A 23 5.42 -27.06 16.33
CA ARG A 23 6.52 -28.00 16.51
C ARG A 23 5.95 -29.34 16.95
N ILE A 24 6.12 -30.36 16.12
CA ILE A 24 5.97 -31.76 16.51
C ILE A 24 7.34 -32.21 17.01
N LEU A 25 7.41 -32.82 18.20
CA LEU A 25 8.67 -33.32 18.76
C LEU A 25 9.25 -34.44 17.87
N GLY A 26 10.58 -34.44 17.68
CA GLY A 26 11.30 -35.56 17.05
C GLY A 26 12.19 -35.27 15.83
N LEU A 27 12.22 -34.02 15.32
CA LEU A 27 12.98 -33.68 14.09
C LEU A 27 14.06 -32.60 14.24
N GLU A 28 14.37 -32.18 15.47
CA GLU A 28 15.32 -31.09 15.71
C GLU A 28 16.75 -31.40 15.23
N ASP A 29 17.20 -32.64 15.34
CA ASP A 29 18.58 -33.01 14.99
C ASP A 29 18.76 -33.11 13.48
N VAL A 30 17.70 -33.41 12.72
CA VAL A 30 17.69 -33.34 11.25
C VAL A 30 17.76 -31.88 10.79
N GLU A 31 17.00 -30.96 11.41
CA GLU A 31 17.13 -29.52 11.11
C GLU A 31 18.53 -28.98 11.47
N LYS A 32 19.11 -29.36 12.62
CA LYS A 32 20.47 -28.95 13.00
C LYS A 32 21.51 -29.45 12.00
N LYS A 33 21.43 -30.73 11.60
CA LYS A 33 22.36 -31.36 10.64
C LYS A 33 22.28 -30.70 9.27
N GLN A 34 21.08 -30.49 8.71
CA GLN A 34 20.90 -29.76 7.45
C GLN A 34 21.42 -28.31 7.51
N LYS A 35 21.27 -27.63 8.66
CA LYS A 35 21.71 -26.24 8.86
C LYS A 35 23.23 -26.13 9.04
N GLN A 36 23.89 -27.15 9.59
CA GLN A 36 25.36 -27.27 9.58
C GLN A 36 25.88 -27.58 8.16
N GLU A 37 25.26 -28.52 7.47
CA GLU A 37 25.67 -28.94 6.11
C GLU A 37 25.53 -27.79 5.09
N GLN A 38 24.47 -26.98 5.19
CA GLN A 38 24.32 -25.75 4.40
C GLN A 38 25.37 -24.69 4.75
N LYS A 39 25.78 -24.56 6.03
CA LYS A 39 26.87 -23.67 6.43
C LYS A 39 28.22 -24.14 5.88
N GLN A 40 28.51 -25.44 5.94
CA GLN A 40 29.73 -26.05 5.40
C GLN A 40 29.82 -25.84 3.88
N LYS A 41 28.76 -26.17 3.14
CA LYS A 41 28.66 -25.93 1.68
C LYS A 41 28.77 -24.45 1.31
N ALA A 42 28.37 -23.53 2.20
CA ALA A 42 28.56 -22.09 2.01
C ALA A 42 29.99 -21.62 2.30
N SER A 43 30.69 -22.20 3.29
CA SER A 43 32.11 -21.92 3.54
C SER A 43 33.01 -22.49 2.45
N GLU A 44 32.75 -23.71 1.96
CA GLU A 44 33.48 -24.31 0.84
C GLU A 44 33.34 -23.47 -0.45
N LYS A 45 32.12 -23.02 -0.76
CA LYS A 45 31.89 -22.12 -1.91
C LYS A 45 32.60 -20.77 -1.76
N LYS A 46 32.81 -20.27 -0.54
CA LYS A 46 33.64 -19.06 -0.29
C LYS A 46 35.13 -19.36 -0.47
N LEU A 47 35.62 -20.47 0.10
CA LEU A 47 37.02 -20.90 0.00
C LEU A 47 37.43 -21.17 -1.46
N ASN A 48 36.57 -21.86 -2.22
CA ASN A 48 36.81 -22.16 -3.63
C ASN A 48 36.72 -20.89 -4.52
N LYS A 49 35.92 -19.90 -4.12
CA LYS A 49 35.86 -18.58 -4.79
C LYS A 49 37.07 -17.67 -4.47
N GLN A 50 37.80 -17.95 -3.38
CA GLN A 50 39.11 -17.35 -3.10
C GLN A 50 40.29 -18.09 -3.77
N LYS A 51 40.13 -19.35 -4.17
CA LYS A 51 41.17 -20.14 -4.88
C LYS A 51 41.16 -19.99 -6.41
N LYS A 52 40.24 -19.23 -6.99
CA LYS A 52 40.19 -18.95 -8.45
C LYS A 52 40.34 -17.45 -8.77
N SER A 53 41.55 -16.94 -8.55
CA SER A 53 42.10 -15.79 -9.28
C SER A 53 43.16 -16.31 -10.26
N PRO A 54 43.08 -16.01 -11.57
CA PRO A 54 44.07 -16.49 -12.52
C PRO A 54 45.38 -15.70 -12.35
N VAL A 55 46.49 -16.42 -12.19
CA VAL A 55 47.84 -15.85 -12.32
C VAL A 55 48.40 -16.30 -13.66
N GLY A 56 48.69 -15.33 -14.53
CA GLY A 56 49.61 -15.52 -15.64
C GLY A 56 51.02 -15.16 -15.18
N VAL A 57 51.97 -16.05 -15.49
CA VAL A 57 53.44 -15.88 -15.57
C VAL A 57 53.87 -14.41 -15.76
N GLY A 58 54.87 -13.83 -15.07
CA GLY A 58 55.86 -14.24 -14.05
C GLY A 58 56.90 -13.10 -13.95
N LEU A 59 58.03 -13.14 -13.23
CA LEU A 59 58.67 -14.06 -12.28
C LEU A 59 58.79 -13.29 -10.90
N ASP A 60 59.48 -13.66 -9.82
CA ASP A 60 60.33 -14.82 -9.48
C ASP A 60 60.13 -15.27 -8.00
N ARG A 61 61.20 -15.29 -7.18
CA ARG A 61 61.34 -15.94 -5.86
C ARG A 61 62.36 -15.18 -4.99
N PRO A 62 62.68 -15.65 -3.76
CA PRO A 62 61.84 -16.14 -2.65
C PRO A 62 62.02 -15.24 -1.39
N VAL A 63 61.45 -15.52 -0.22
CA VAL A 63 62.02 -16.31 0.92
C VAL A 63 61.07 -16.03 2.11
N SER A 64 60.81 -16.86 3.13
CA SER A 64 60.54 -18.30 3.31
C SER A 64 60.39 -18.49 4.82
N VAL A 65 59.35 -19.20 5.32
CA VAL A 65 59.24 -19.77 6.69
C VAL A 65 59.22 -18.72 7.85
N GLY A 66 58.44 -18.81 8.93
CA GLY A 66 57.54 -19.84 9.48
C GLY A 66 57.77 -19.95 11.00
N ARG A 67 56.87 -20.64 11.75
CA ARG A 67 56.92 -20.89 13.22
C ARG A 67 56.72 -19.67 14.15
N ASP A 68 56.30 -19.84 15.41
CA ASP A 68 55.33 -20.80 15.99
C ASP A 68 54.88 -20.30 17.39
N GLN A 69 53.75 -20.83 17.87
CA GLN A 69 53.36 -20.95 19.28
C GLN A 69 53.06 -19.71 20.17
N SER A 70 52.22 -19.99 21.15
CA SER A 70 51.56 -19.13 22.13
C SER A 70 52.29 -19.07 23.48
N VAL A 71 51.95 -18.11 24.36
CA VAL A 71 51.56 -18.40 25.77
C VAL A 71 50.98 -17.16 26.50
N SER A 72 49.95 -17.42 27.33
CA SER A 72 49.34 -16.62 28.43
C SER A 72 48.88 -15.16 28.25
N ILE A 73 47.74 -14.87 28.89
CA ILE A 73 47.09 -13.58 29.10
C ILE A 73 47.42 -13.09 30.52
N GLU A 74 47.62 -11.79 30.73
CA GLU A 74 47.22 -11.17 32.00
C GLU A 74 46.81 -9.69 31.86
N HIS A 75 46.11 -9.18 32.88
CA HIS A 75 45.26 -7.98 32.84
C HIS A 75 46.00 -6.63 32.91
N ALA A 76 45.56 -5.64 32.12
CA ALA A 76 45.39 -4.25 32.55
C ALA A 76 44.39 -3.51 31.64
N GLN A 77 43.64 -2.56 32.21
CA GLN A 77 42.53 -1.85 31.54
C GLN A 77 42.97 -0.58 30.77
N PRO A 78 42.10 0.01 29.93
CA PRO A 78 42.54 0.81 28.80
C PRO A 78 42.78 2.29 29.14
N MET A 79 43.70 2.92 28.42
CA MET A 79 43.71 4.37 28.24
C MET A 79 43.67 4.75 26.76
N SER A 80 42.90 5.79 26.51
CA SER A 80 42.57 6.33 25.20
C SER A 80 43.72 7.13 24.62
N ASP A 81 44.10 6.83 23.38
CA ASP A 81 44.54 7.86 22.42
C ASP A 81 44.22 7.41 20.99
N THR A 82 43.10 7.92 20.45
CA THR A 82 42.64 7.55 19.10
C THR A 82 43.11 8.59 18.10
N ALA A 83 44.25 8.34 17.45
CA ALA A 83 44.72 9.16 16.35
C ALA A 83 43.64 9.30 15.24
N PRO A 84 43.40 10.50 14.68
CA PRO A 84 42.28 10.74 13.79
C PRO A 84 42.45 10.02 12.44
N LYS A 85 41.75 8.89 12.31
CA LYS A 85 41.73 8.06 11.10
C LYS A 85 41.04 8.82 9.96
N LYS A 86 41.80 9.27 8.96
CA LYS A 86 41.27 9.94 7.74
C LYS A 86 40.22 9.06 7.04
N GLU A 87 38.95 9.35 7.27
CA GLU A 87 37.85 8.71 6.54
C GLU A 87 37.87 9.16 5.06
N LYS A 88 38.17 8.23 4.16
CA LYS A 88 37.97 8.41 2.72
C LYS A 88 36.46 8.48 2.44
N LYS A 89 35.89 9.68 2.44
CA LYS A 89 34.50 9.94 1.99
C LYS A 89 34.31 9.37 0.58
N GLN A 90 33.43 8.38 0.45
CA GLN A 90 33.02 7.87 -0.85
C GLN A 90 32.30 8.98 -1.64
N PRO A 91 32.56 9.15 -2.95
CA PRO A 91 31.95 10.21 -3.74
C PRO A 91 30.44 9.98 -3.88
N THR A 92 29.64 10.79 -3.21
CA THR A 92 28.19 10.77 -3.33
C THR A 92 27.79 11.26 -4.72
N LYS A 93 27.36 10.33 -5.59
CA LYS A 93 26.82 10.67 -6.92
C LYS A 93 25.70 11.70 -6.76
N LYS A 94 25.94 12.95 -7.20
CA LYS A 94 24.95 14.03 -7.17
C LYS A 94 23.68 13.55 -7.86
N LYS A 95 22.58 13.40 -7.11
CA LYS A 95 21.29 12.96 -7.66
C LYS A 95 20.82 14.00 -8.68
N THR A 96 20.82 13.65 -9.95
CA THR A 96 20.26 14.50 -11.02
C THR A 96 18.79 14.77 -10.72
N VAL A 97 18.46 16.05 -10.52
CA VAL A 97 17.11 16.48 -10.14
C VAL A 97 16.19 16.29 -11.35
N ARG A 98 15.40 15.20 -11.34
CA ARG A 98 14.38 14.92 -12.36
C ARG A 98 13.35 16.06 -12.37
N ARG A 99 13.45 16.98 -13.33
CA ARG A 99 12.45 18.03 -13.57
C ARG A 99 11.21 17.42 -14.23
N ARG A 100 10.03 17.92 -13.87
CA ARG A 100 8.75 17.54 -14.53
C ARG A 100 8.64 18.27 -15.88
N GLY A 101 7.81 17.75 -16.80
CA GLY A 101 7.58 18.39 -18.10
C GLY A 101 7.02 19.81 -17.99
N GLU A 102 7.28 20.62 -19.01
CA GLU A 102 7.01 22.08 -19.01
C GLU A 102 5.56 22.45 -18.69
N LYS A 103 4.59 21.71 -19.23
CA LYS A 103 3.15 21.93 -18.95
C LYS A 103 2.84 21.89 -17.45
N TYR A 104 3.42 20.91 -16.75
CA TYR A 104 3.29 20.80 -15.29
C TYR A 104 4.02 21.94 -14.56
N GLN A 105 5.15 22.41 -15.09
CA GLN A 105 5.89 23.54 -14.49
C GLN A 105 5.08 24.85 -14.58
N LYS A 106 4.48 25.15 -15.75
CA LYS A 106 3.61 26.32 -15.97
C LYS A 106 2.43 26.31 -15.00
N VAL A 107 1.68 25.21 -14.93
CA VAL A 107 0.55 25.07 -14.00
C VAL A 107 0.97 25.11 -12.52
N LYS A 108 2.15 24.58 -12.19
CA LYS A 108 2.70 24.65 -10.82
C LYS A 108 3.04 26.07 -10.38
N GLN A 109 3.28 27.02 -11.29
CA GLN A 109 3.48 28.43 -10.93
C GLN A 109 2.18 29.12 -10.51
N MET A 110 1.02 28.60 -10.96
CA MET A 110 -0.31 29.13 -10.60
C MET A 110 -0.78 28.71 -9.19
N VAL A 111 -0.11 27.74 -8.57
CA VAL A 111 -0.47 27.20 -7.25
C VAL A 111 0.61 27.54 -6.24
N ASP A 112 0.28 28.37 -5.26
CA ASP A 112 1.16 28.56 -4.11
C ASP A 112 1.15 27.30 -3.24
N LYS A 113 2.34 26.88 -2.81
CA LYS A 113 2.54 25.74 -1.93
C LYS A 113 2.28 26.11 -0.47
N ASN A 114 2.40 27.38 -0.10
CA ASN A 114 2.35 27.83 1.29
C ASN A 114 0.95 28.25 1.68
N LYS A 115 0.24 28.99 0.81
CA LYS A 115 -1.18 29.29 0.96
C LYS A 115 -2.02 28.00 1.15
N ARG A 116 -2.98 28.08 2.07
CA ARG A 116 -4.12 27.15 2.17
C ARG A 116 -5.33 27.84 1.55
N TYR A 117 -6.08 27.09 0.74
CA TYR A 117 -7.23 27.59 -0.01
C TYR A 117 -8.54 27.11 0.61
N SER A 118 -9.62 27.88 0.50
CA SER A 118 -10.97 27.40 0.82
C SER A 118 -11.44 26.36 -0.21
N LEU A 119 -12.49 25.58 0.10
CA LEU A 119 -13.07 24.63 -0.87
C LEU A 119 -13.51 25.33 -2.17
N LYS A 120 -14.18 26.48 -2.05
CA LYS A 120 -14.60 27.34 -3.16
C LYS A 120 -13.44 27.89 -4.00
N GLU A 121 -12.35 28.34 -3.38
CA GLU A 121 -11.16 28.77 -4.11
C GLU A 121 -10.50 27.58 -4.82
N ALA A 122 -10.44 26.43 -4.17
CA ALA A 122 -9.82 25.22 -4.72
C ALA A 122 -10.61 24.66 -5.90
N SER A 123 -11.95 24.58 -5.84
CA SER A 123 -12.79 24.07 -6.93
C SER A 123 -12.65 24.91 -8.22
N ALA A 124 -12.66 26.23 -8.09
CA ALA A 124 -12.43 27.16 -9.20
C ALA A 124 -10.99 27.10 -9.77
N LEU A 125 -9.98 26.90 -8.92
CA LEU A 125 -8.59 26.74 -9.37
C LEU A 125 -8.36 25.41 -10.09
N ILE A 126 -8.87 24.29 -9.56
CA ILE A 126 -8.67 22.94 -10.11
C ILE A 126 -8.96 22.85 -11.60
N LYS A 127 -10.06 23.47 -12.07
CA LYS A 127 -10.41 23.46 -13.50
C LYS A 127 -9.34 24.10 -14.38
N LYS A 128 -8.72 25.18 -13.90
CA LYS A 128 -7.62 25.89 -14.57
C LYS A 128 -6.32 25.10 -14.55
N LEU A 129 -6.17 24.12 -13.65
CA LEU A 129 -4.97 23.28 -13.55
C LEU A 129 -4.94 22.11 -14.55
N LYS A 130 -6.03 21.81 -15.27
CA LYS A 130 -6.08 20.69 -16.23
C LYS A 130 -4.95 20.79 -17.26
N THR A 131 -4.15 19.72 -17.38
CA THR A 131 -3.02 19.64 -18.32
C THR A 131 -3.16 18.54 -19.38
N ALA A 132 -3.97 17.52 -19.09
CA ALA A 132 -4.20 16.40 -19.98
C ALA A 132 -5.24 16.73 -21.08
N LYS A 133 -5.12 16.00 -22.21
CA LYS A 133 -6.11 16.08 -23.31
C LYS A 133 -7.47 15.48 -22.92
N PHE A 134 -7.45 14.41 -22.12
CA PHE A 134 -8.65 13.71 -21.64
C PHE A 134 -9.24 14.40 -20.40
N ASP A 135 -10.43 13.99 -19.97
CA ASP A 135 -11.09 14.47 -18.75
C ASP A 135 -10.44 13.85 -17.50
N GLU A 136 -9.68 14.64 -16.75
CA GLU A 136 -8.95 14.20 -15.55
C GLU A 136 -9.90 13.90 -14.38
N ALA A 137 -9.53 12.95 -13.52
CA ALA A 137 -10.24 12.70 -12.27
C ALA A 137 -9.86 13.75 -11.21
N VAL A 138 -10.83 14.20 -10.44
CA VAL A 138 -10.64 15.04 -9.26
C VAL A 138 -10.47 14.13 -8.05
N GLU A 139 -9.27 14.16 -7.47
CA GLU A 139 -8.85 13.28 -6.38
C GLU A 139 -8.60 14.09 -5.10
N LEU A 140 -9.11 13.59 -3.99
CA LEU A 140 -8.98 14.17 -2.66
C LEU A 140 -8.11 13.23 -1.81
N HIS A 141 -6.98 13.76 -1.34
CA HIS A 141 -6.02 13.05 -0.49
C HIS A 141 -6.11 13.59 0.93
N LEU A 142 -6.35 12.69 1.88
CA LEU A 142 -6.38 13.00 3.30
C LEU A 142 -5.20 12.36 4.01
N ASN A 143 -4.51 13.14 4.84
CA ASN A 143 -3.75 12.59 5.96
C ASN A 143 -4.67 12.52 7.17
N VAL A 144 -4.73 11.35 7.78
CA VAL A 144 -5.58 11.02 8.93
C VAL A 144 -4.68 10.78 10.14
N GLU A 145 -5.22 10.82 11.35
CA GLU A 145 -4.49 10.47 12.57
C GLU A 145 -4.12 8.97 12.65
N LYS A 146 -5.04 8.07 12.30
CA LYS A 146 -4.93 6.62 12.55
C LYS A 146 -5.15 5.78 11.30
N VAL A 147 -4.45 4.64 11.21
CA VAL A 147 -4.64 3.61 10.18
C VAL A 147 -5.85 2.74 10.52
N GLY A 148 -6.57 2.28 9.50
CA GLY A 148 -7.67 1.32 9.66
C GLY A 148 -9.08 1.93 9.67
N LEU A 149 -9.22 3.25 9.46
CA LEU A 149 -10.54 3.83 9.21
C LEU A 149 -11.11 3.29 7.89
N LYS A 150 -12.42 3.08 7.91
CA LYS A 150 -13.25 2.66 6.78
C LYS A 150 -14.60 3.34 6.91
N GLY A 151 -15.22 3.65 5.78
CA GLY A 151 -16.55 4.24 5.75
C GLY A 151 -17.17 4.13 4.37
N GLU A 152 -18.45 4.51 4.33
CA GLU A 152 -19.31 4.50 3.16
C GLU A 152 -20.05 5.84 3.17
N ILE A 153 -20.14 6.47 2.00
CA ILE A 153 -20.81 7.77 1.83
C ILE A 153 -21.50 7.81 0.47
N ASP A 154 -22.73 8.30 0.45
CA ASP A 154 -23.42 8.68 -0.79
C ASP A 154 -22.97 10.08 -1.21
N LEU A 155 -22.35 10.22 -2.39
CA LEU A 155 -22.05 11.53 -2.95
C LEU A 155 -23.33 12.17 -3.52
N PRO A 156 -23.60 13.46 -3.27
CA PRO A 156 -24.79 14.13 -3.80
C PRO A 156 -24.78 14.23 -5.34
N TYR A 157 -23.59 14.30 -5.96
CA TYR A 157 -23.43 14.25 -7.41
C TYR A 157 -22.59 13.05 -7.85
N SER A 158 -23.05 12.39 -8.91
CA SER A 158 -22.32 11.28 -9.54
C SER A 158 -20.89 11.70 -9.92
N THR A 159 -19.93 10.80 -9.72
CA THR A 159 -18.49 11.03 -9.94
C THR A 159 -18.11 11.23 -11.43
N GLY A 160 -19.08 11.22 -12.34
CA GLY A 160 -18.88 11.35 -13.79
C GLY A 160 -18.42 10.05 -14.47
N LYS A 161 -18.36 8.93 -13.75
CA LYS A 161 -18.24 7.59 -14.33
C LYS A 161 -19.62 6.93 -14.33
N ILE A 162 -20.10 6.51 -15.49
CA ILE A 162 -21.28 5.64 -15.60
C ILE A 162 -20.86 4.26 -15.11
N ILE A 163 -21.31 3.87 -13.92
CA ILE A 163 -21.04 2.56 -13.31
C ILE A 163 -22.09 1.58 -13.81
N LYS A 164 -21.69 0.54 -14.54
CA LYS A 164 -22.61 -0.53 -14.96
C LYS A 164 -22.72 -1.56 -13.85
N VAL A 165 -23.86 -1.60 -13.16
CA VAL A 165 -24.17 -2.58 -12.12
C VAL A 165 -25.02 -3.70 -12.71
N ALA A 166 -24.64 -4.96 -12.50
CA ALA A 166 -25.37 -6.14 -12.97
C ALA A 166 -25.77 -7.05 -11.79
N VAL A 167 -26.92 -7.71 -11.92
CA VAL A 167 -27.38 -8.77 -11.00
C VAL A 167 -26.99 -10.13 -11.59
N VAL A 168 -26.65 -11.09 -10.73
CA VAL A 168 -26.36 -12.47 -11.14
C VAL A 168 -27.63 -13.23 -11.45
N ASP A 169 -27.89 -13.39 -12.75
CA ASP A 169 -28.90 -14.28 -13.32
C ASP A 169 -28.23 -15.41 -14.12
N ASP A 170 -28.90 -16.55 -14.30
CA ASP A 170 -28.35 -17.68 -15.07
C ASP A 170 -28.01 -17.31 -16.53
N ALA A 171 -28.78 -16.38 -17.14
CA ALA A 171 -28.48 -15.83 -18.47
C ALA A 171 -27.21 -14.94 -18.49
N LEU A 172 -26.83 -14.33 -17.37
CA LEU A 172 -25.58 -13.57 -17.27
C LEU A 172 -24.38 -14.51 -17.08
N LEU A 173 -24.55 -15.64 -16.37
CA LEU A 173 -23.51 -16.65 -16.22
C LEU A 173 -23.05 -17.21 -17.60
N ALA A 174 -23.99 -17.47 -18.51
CA ALA A 174 -23.65 -17.88 -19.88
C ALA A 174 -22.86 -16.81 -20.67
N LYS A 175 -23.15 -15.52 -20.46
CA LYS A 175 -22.37 -14.41 -21.07
C LYS A 175 -20.96 -14.30 -20.49
N ILE A 176 -20.81 -14.54 -19.18
CA ILE A 176 -19.52 -14.59 -18.48
C ILE A 176 -18.66 -15.76 -19.00
N GLU A 177 -19.27 -16.93 -19.25
CA GLU A 177 -18.62 -18.09 -19.88
C GLU A 177 -18.14 -17.78 -21.29
N ALA A 178 -18.96 -17.09 -22.09
CA ALA A 178 -18.59 -16.55 -23.41
C ALA A 178 -17.60 -15.36 -23.35
N GLY A 179 -17.07 -15.00 -22.18
CA GLY A 179 -16.06 -13.96 -21.99
C GLY A 179 -16.57 -12.51 -22.09
N LYS A 180 -17.87 -12.29 -22.30
CA LYS A 180 -18.48 -10.96 -22.43
C LYS A 180 -18.77 -10.38 -21.04
N LEU A 181 -18.04 -9.32 -20.68
CA LEU A 181 -18.00 -8.74 -19.34
C LEU A 181 -18.20 -7.23 -19.40
N ASP A 182 -19.47 -6.83 -19.56
CA ASP A 182 -19.89 -5.44 -19.81
C ASP A 182 -20.34 -4.71 -18.53
N PHE A 183 -19.85 -5.10 -17.35
CA PHE A 183 -20.23 -4.56 -16.05
C PHE A 183 -19.03 -4.22 -15.15
N ASP A 184 -19.21 -3.19 -14.29
CA ASP A 184 -18.24 -2.73 -13.30
C ASP A 184 -18.44 -3.35 -11.92
N ILE A 185 -19.69 -3.62 -11.54
CA ILE A 185 -20.07 -4.17 -10.23
C ILE A 185 -21.07 -5.31 -10.43
N LEU A 186 -20.77 -6.47 -9.84
CA LEU A 186 -21.65 -7.64 -9.85
C LEU A 186 -22.29 -7.82 -8.46
N VAL A 187 -23.62 -7.85 -8.42
CA VAL A 187 -24.42 -8.07 -7.21
C VAL A 187 -25.06 -9.46 -7.27
N SER A 188 -24.98 -10.25 -6.21
CA SER A 188 -25.51 -11.63 -6.20
C SER A 188 -26.34 -11.95 -4.96
N HIS A 189 -27.40 -12.72 -5.13
CA HIS A 189 -28.04 -13.44 -4.00
C HIS A 189 -27.10 -14.56 -3.51
N PRO A 190 -27.03 -14.86 -2.18
CA PRO A 190 -26.21 -15.95 -1.63
C PRO A 190 -26.36 -17.30 -2.35
N SER A 191 -27.57 -17.63 -2.83
CA SER A 191 -27.87 -18.89 -3.54
C SER A 191 -27.04 -19.11 -4.82
N PHE A 192 -26.56 -18.05 -5.48
CA PHE A 192 -25.80 -18.17 -6.72
C PHE A 192 -24.28 -18.36 -6.49
N MET A 193 -23.80 -18.26 -5.25
CA MET A 193 -22.36 -18.40 -4.96
C MET A 193 -21.71 -19.73 -5.38
N PRO A 194 -22.35 -20.90 -5.19
CA PRO A 194 -21.79 -22.17 -5.67
C PRO A 194 -21.62 -22.21 -7.20
N LYS A 195 -22.55 -21.58 -7.95
CA LYS A 195 -22.45 -21.44 -9.41
C LYS A 195 -21.30 -20.48 -9.79
N LEU A 196 -21.20 -19.33 -9.11
CA LEU A 196 -20.15 -18.32 -9.34
C LEU A 196 -18.73 -18.83 -9.07
N ALA A 197 -18.55 -19.82 -8.18
CA ALA A 197 -17.24 -20.40 -7.88
C ALA A 197 -16.54 -20.98 -9.13
N ARG A 198 -17.29 -21.51 -10.11
CA ARG A 198 -16.75 -21.96 -11.41
C ARG A 198 -16.07 -20.83 -12.18
N PHE A 199 -16.64 -19.63 -12.12
CA PHE A 199 -16.17 -18.44 -12.83
C PHE A 199 -15.09 -17.64 -12.08
N ALA A 200 -14.65 -18.10 -10.91
CA ALA A 200 -13.64 -17.42 -10.09
C ALA A 200 -12.31 -17.16 -10.83
N LYS A 201 -11.92 -18.05 -11.76
CA LYS A 201 -10.73 -17.85 -12.63
C LYS A 201 -10.85 -16.62 -13.55
N ILE A 202 -12.06 -16.23 -13.93
CA ILE A 202 -12.35 -15.12 -14.85
C ILE A 202 -12.63 -13.83 -14.06
N LEU A 203 -13.51 -13.92 -13.04
CA LEU A 203 -13.96 -12.75 -12.26
C LEU A 203 -12.93 -12.31 -11.21
N GLY A 204 -12.15 -13.25 -10.66
CA GLY A 204 -11.12 -13.02 -9.66
C GLY A 204 -10.04 -12.01 -10.07
N PRO A 205 -9.27 -12.23 -11.16
CA PRO A 205 -8.21 -11.32 -11.58
C PRO A 205 -8.72 -9.93 -12.00
N LYS A 206 -9.99 -9.83 -12.40
CA LYS A 206 -10.65 -8.56 -12.73
C LYS A 206 -11.27 -7.84 -11.51
N GLY A 207 -11.28 -8.47 -10.33
CA GLY A 207 -11.90 -7.90 -9.12
C GLY A 207 -13.43 -7.82 -9.15
N LEU A 208 -14.08 -8.49 -10.11
CA LEU A 208 -15.54 -8.47 -10.32
C LEU A 208 -16.29 -9.54 -9.49
N MET A 209 -15.57 -10.33 -8.70
CA MET A 209 -16.18 -11.38 -7.87
C MET A 209 -16.90 -10.76 -6.65
N PRO A 210 -18.20 -11.06 -6.41
CA PRO A 210 -18.94 -10.48 -5.29
C PRO A 210 -18.34 -10.83 -3.92
N ASN A 211 -18.41 -9.92 -2.95
CA ASN A 211 -17.78 -10.07 -1.64
C ASN A 211 -18.70 -9.54 -0.52
N PRO A 212 -18.98 -10.30 0.56
CA PRO A 212 -19.86 -9.83 1.63
C PRO A 212 -19.37 -8.51 2.27
N LYS A 213 -18.05 -8.33 2.37
CA LYS A 213 -17.44 -7.11 2.94
C LYS A 213 -17.70 -5.86 2.10
N ASN A 214 -17.98 -6.03 0.81
CA ASN A 214 -18.29 -4.95 -0.12
C ASN A 214 -19.80 -4.73 -0.26
N GLY A 215 -20.66 -5.44 0.50
CA GLY A 215 -22.11 -5.29 0.42
C GLY A 215 -22.74 -5.71 -0.91
N THR A 216 -21.96 -6.32 -1.82
CA THR A 216 -22.44 -6.78 -3.14
C THR A 216 -23.16 -8.15 -3.07
N ILE A 217 -23.40 -8.65 -1.86
CA ILE A 217 -24.17 -9.87 -1.61
C ILE A 217 -25.23 -9.50 -0.58
N SER A 218 -26.49 -9.64 -0.98
CA SER A 218 -27.66 -9.34 -0.15
C SER A 218 -28.79 -10.29 -0.51
N THR A 219 -29.75 -10.44 0.39
CA THR A 219 -31.04 -11.08 0.10
C THR A 219 -31.89 -10.25 -0.87
N THR A 220 -31.72 -8.92 -0.86
CA THR A 220 -32.41 -7.96 -1.76
C THR A 220 -31.45 -7.36 -2.79
N PRO A 221 -31.26 -7.98 -3.99
CA PRO A 221 -30.32 -7.47 -4.98
C PRO A 221 -30.74 -6.11 -5.58
N GLU A 222 -32.04 -5.87 -5.79
CA GLU A 222 -32.53 -4.65 -6.45
C GLU A 222 -32.23 -3.35 -5.68
N GLU A 223 -32.38 -3.38 -4.36
CA GLU A 223 -32.07 -2.23 -3.49
C GLU A 223 -30.57 -1.91 -3.52
N VAL A 224 -29.75 -2.96 -3.58
CA VAL A 224 -28.30 -2.86 -3.68
C VAL A 224 -27.87 -2.30 -5.04
N VAL A 225 -28.55 -2.68 -6.13
CA VAL A 225 -28.38 -2.05 -7.45
C VAL A 225 -28.72 -0.56 -7.38
N LYS A 226 -29.85 -0.17 -6.79
CA LYS A 226 -30.24 1.24 -6.63
C LYS A 226 -29.22 2.03 -5.80
N LYS A 227 -28.64 1.43 -4.75
CA LYS A 227 -27.56 2.03 -3.95
C LYS A 227 -26.30 2.22 -4.80
N PHE A 228 -25.77 1.19 -5.45
CA PHE A 228 -24.56 1.33 -6.28
C PHE A 228 -24.77 2.25 -7.51
N ALA A 229 -25.96 2.29 -8.09
CA ALA A 229 -26.31 3.21 -9.18
C ALA A 229 -26.31 4.69 -8.75
N LYS A 230 -26.66 4.97 -7.47
CA LYS A 230 -26.51 6.32 -6.88
C LYS A 230 -25.05 6.75 -6.67
N GLY A 231 -24.07 5.86 -6.88
CA GLY A 231 -22.66 6.20 -6.76
C GLY A 231 -22.10 6.15 -5.34
N VAL A 232 -22.63 5.25 -4.50
CA VAL A 232 -22.09 4.89 -3.18
C VAL A 232 -20.57 4.79 -3.21
N LEU A 233 -19.91 5.59 -2.38
CA LEU A 233 -18.47 5.70 -2.32
C LEU A 233 -17.93 5.05 -1.04
N ARG A 234 -17.16 3.98 -1.20
CA ARG A 234 -16.53 3.25 -0.10
C ARG A 234 -15.07 3.67 0.02
N TRP A 235 -14.72 4.26 1.15
CA TRP A 235 -13.37 4.75 1.42
C TRP A 235 -12.72 3.97 2.56
N LYS A 236 -11.40 3.81 2.48
CA LYS A 236 -10.59 3.11 3.46
C LYS A 236 -9.20 3.73 3.53
N THR A 237 -8.60 3.76 4.71
CA THR A 237 -7.19 4.11 4.89
C THR A 237 -6.25 3.04 4.29
N GLU A 238 -5.14 3.49 3.71
CA GLU A 238 -4.03 2.64 3.26
C GLU A 238 -3.54 1.68 4.37
N PRO A 239 -3.18 0.42 4.08
CA PRO A 239 -2.83 -0.55 5.12
C PRO A 239 -1.57 -0.22 5.94
N LYS A 240 -0.69 0.65 5.43
CA LYS A 240 0.61 0.98 6.03
C LYS A 240 0.77 2.45 6.45
N PHE A 241 -0.06 3.34 5.91
CA PHE A 241 0.06 4.78 6.09
C PHE A 241 -1.33 5.35 6.41
N PRO A 242 -1.45 6.36 7.28
CA PRO A 242 -2.73 6.95 7.61
C PRO A 242 -3.17 7.94 6.50
N LEU A 243 -3.32 7.40 5.28
CA LEU A 243 -3.67 8.14 4.07
C LEU A 243 -4.97 7.59 3.49
N ILE A 244 -5.85 8.48 3.04
CA ILE A 244 -7.01 8.12 2.21
C ILE A 244 -6.80 8.76 0.83
N HIS A 245 -7.13 8.02 -0.22
CA HIS A 245 -7.06 8.45 -1.61
C HIS A 245 -8.42 8.20 -2.23
N GLN A 246 -9.16 9.26 -2.57
CA GLN A 246 -10.52 9.12 -3.04
C GLN A 246 -10.81 10.02 -4.24
N MET A 247 -11.41 9.44 -5.28
CA MET A 247 -11.97 10.21 -6.40
C MET A 247 -13.33 10.78 -5.97
N ILE A 248 -13.51 12.09 -6.12
CA ILE A 248 -14.75 12.81 -5.79
C ILE A 248 -15.51 13.32 -7.03
N GLY A 249 -14.88 13.28 -8.21
CA GLY A 249 -15.48 13.74 -9.44
C GLY A 249 -14.54 13.70 -10.65
N ARG A 250 -14.95 14.37 -11.71
CA ARG A 250 -14.19 14.65 -12.94
C ARG A 250 -14.19 16.15 -13.23
N VAL A 251 -13.24 16.63 -14.03
CA VAL A 251 -13.13 18.08 -14.36
C VAL A 251 -14.39 18.59 -15.08
N SER A 252 -15.10 17.71 -15.80
CA SER A 252 -16.38 18.01 -16.46
C SER A 252 -17.52 18.44 -15.53
N LEU A 253 -17.46 18.17 -14.21
CA LEU A 253 -18.49 18.59 -13.25
C LEU A 253 -18.46 20.12 -12.99
N SER A 254 -19.55 20.70 -12.49
CA SER A 254 -19.59 22.12 -12.11
C SER A 254 -18.70 22.41 -10.89
N GLU A 255 -18.29 23.67 -10.69
CA GLU A 255 -17.43 24.05 -9.56
C GLU A 255 -18.13 23.81 -8.21
N LYS A 256 -19.43 24.13 -8.15
CA LYS A 256 -20.31 23.86 -7.00
C LYS A 256 -20.46 22.37 -6.72
N GLN A 257 -20.65 21.55 -7.75
CA GLN A 257 -20.77 20.09 -7.60
C GLN A 257 -19.49 19.45 -7.03
N ILE A 258 -18.32 19.94 -7.43
CA ILE A 258 -17.02 19.49 -6.88
C ILE A 258 -16.87 19.93 -5.42
N GLU A 259 -17.27 21.16 -5.09
CA GLU A 259 -17.25 21.70 -3.72
C GLU A 259 -18.19 20.92 -2.79
N GLU A 260 -19.44 20.67 -3.19
CA GLU A 260 -20.43 19.93 -2.42
C GLU A 260 -20.05 18.44 -2.25
N ASN A 261 -19.53 17.78 -3.28
CA ASN A 261 -18.98 16.42 -3.16
C ASN A 261 -17.78 16.36 -2.20
N ALA A 262 -16.88 17.37 -2.24
CA ALA A 262 -15.75 17.46 -1.33
C ALA A 262 -16.20 17.71 0.13
N ALA A 263 -17.16 18.60 0.34
CA ALA A 263 -17.73 18.90 1.65
C ALA A 263 -18.42 17.67 2.26
N ALA A 264 -19.26 16.98 1.49
CA ALA A 264 -19.89 15.73 1.90
C ALA A 264 -18.83 14.69 2.34
N PHE A 265 -17.79 14.47 1.52
CA PHE A 265 -16.72 13.53 1.83
C PHE A 265 -15.95 13.87 3.11
N LEU A 266 -15.61 15.14 3.30
CA LEU A 266 -14.88 15.63 4.47
C LEU A 266 -15.72 15.53 5.75
N SER A 267 -17.04 15.77 5.67
CA SER A 267 -17.98 15.56 6.76
C SER A 267 -18.11 14.09 7.16
N ALA A 268 -18.19 13.16 6.21
CA ALA A 268 -18.31 11.72 6.50
C ALA A 268 -17.03 11.09 7.10
N VAL A 269 -15.85 11.58 6.73
CA VAL A 269 -14.58 11.17 7.40
C VAL A 269 -14.49 11.77 8.82
N GLY A 270 -15.03 12.99 8.98
CA GLY A 270 -15.09 13.73 10.25
C GLY A 270 -13.86 14.61 10.44
N LYS A 271 -14.08 15.94 10.51
CA LYS A 271 -13.04 16.98 10.54
C LYS A 271 -11.92 16.69 11.56
N GLN A 272 -12.27 16.25 12.78
CA GLN A 272 -11.31 15.98 13.86
C GLN A 272 -10.29 14.86 13.56
N LYS A 273 -10.59 13.93 12.64
CA LYS A 273 -9.68 12.82 12.30
C LYS A 273 -8.66 13.21 11.21
N ILE A 274 -8.83 14.38 10.60
CA ILE A 274 -8.08 14.83 9.42
C ILE A 274 -6.99 15.81 9.84
N GLN A 275 -5.74 15.49 9.53
CA GLN A 275 -4.58 16.36 9.78
C GLN A 275 -4.26 17.28 8.60
N LYS A 276 -4.55 16.83 7.38
CA LYS A 276 -4.24 17.57 6.15
C LYS A 276 -5.13 17.13 4.99
N VAL A 277 -5.62 18.11 4.23
CA VAL A 277 -6.37 17.90 2.99
C VAL A 277 -5.57 18.42 1.81
N VAL A 278 -5.44 17.61 0.76
CA VAL A 278 -4.90 18.04 -0.53
C VAL A 278 -5.83 17.55 -1.62
N ILE A 279 -6.38 18.47 -2.41
CA ILE A 279 -7.16 18.16 -3.60
C ILE A 279 -6.27 18.32 -4.84
N LYS A 280 -6.39 17.42 -5.81
CA LYS A 280 -5.60 17.44 -7.05
C LYS A 280 -6.40 16.92 -8.24
N LEU A 281 -5.82 17.06 -9.43
CA LEU A 281 -6.17 16.22 -10.57
C LEU A 281 -5.12 15.12 -10.77
N THR A 282 -5.47 14.09 -11.54
CA THR A 282 -4.58 12.95 -11.87
C THR A 282 -3.19 13.37 -12.34
N MET A 283 -3.07 14.41 -13.19
CA MET A 283 -1.79 14.85 -13.79
C MET A 283 -1.26 16.19 -13.26
N SER A 284 -1.97 16.82 -12.33
CA SER A 284 -1.79 18.24 -11.97
C SER A 284 -1.24 18.42 -10.54
N PRO A 285 -0.64 19.58 -10.19
CA PRO A 285 -0.20 19.84 -8.82
C PRO A 285 -1.38 19.84 -7.83
N GLY A 286 -1.12 19.45 -6.58
CA GLY A 286 -2.13 19.44 -5.52
C GLY A 286 -2.24 20.77 -4.79
N ILE A 287 -3.48 21.22 -4.57
CA ILE A 287 -3.87 22.39 -3.79
C ILE A 287 -4.09 21.96 -2.34
N LYS A 288 -3.49 22.66 -1.38
CA LYS A 288 -3.76 22.45 0.04
C LYS A 288 -5.07 23.15 0.41
N ILE A 289 -6.02 22.40 0.96
CA ILE A 289 -7.26 22.97 1.50
C ILE A 289 -7.04 23.35 2.97
N ASP A 290 -7.65 24.45 3.39
CA ASP A 290 -7.67 24.89 4.77
C ASP A 290 -8.77 24.17 5.57
N LEU A 291 -8.42 23.60 6.72
CA LEU A 291 -9.33 22.79 7.53
C LEU A 291 -10.27 23.64 8.40
N GLU A 292 -9.83 24.82 8.81
CA GLU A 292 -10.61 25.75 9.65
C GLU A 292 -11.74 26.42 8.85
N LYS A 293 -11.57 26.54 7.53
CA LYS A 293 -12.56 27.11 6.61
C LYS A 293 -13.56 26.07 6.07
N LEU A 294 -13.52 24.84 6.57
CA LEU A 294 -14.67 23.95 6.52
C LEU A 294 -15.62 24.32 7.66
N GLY A 295 -16.53 25.26 7.40
CA GLY A 295 -17.80 25.39 8.13
C GLY A 295 -18.70 24.21 7.81
#